data_AF-A0AA39I598-F1
#
_entry.id   AF-A0AA39I598-F1
#
_cell.length_a   1.000
_cell.length_b   1.000
_cell.length_c   1.000
_cell.angle_alpha   90.00
_cell.angle_beta   90.00
_cell.angle_gamma   90.00
#
_symmetry.space_group_name_H-M   'P 1'
#
loop_
_entity.id
_entity.type
_entity.pdbx_description
1 polymer ?
#
loop_
_entity_poly.entity_id
_entity_poly.type
_entity_poly.pdbx_seq_one_letter_code
_entity_poly.pdbx_strand_id
1 'polypeptide(L)'
;MSPRPHASSSSPASSEDPQTQKKHHLRRVKANCRERNRMHGLNHALDVLRQKVPLTTQHQKLSKIETLRLARNYIDALNLMLSSGKQPSNLEYAHILSNGLSQTTTNLIASLMHVQPRLLILAQRQGRLLDAPQIPDFGALPSTPSAHAYPADCFYTGPTPMDVGYDSHHV
;
A
#
# COMPACT_ATOMS: atom_id res chain seq x y z
N MET A 1 16.88 5.62 57.15
CA MET A 1 16.32 5.18 55.85
C MET A 1 17.19 4.06 55.33
N SER A 2 16.76 2.81 55.49
CA SER A 2 17.51 1.64 55.01
C SER A 2 17.12 1.33 53.57
N PRO A 3 18.06 0.97 52.66
CA PRO A 3 17.71 0.62 51.30
C PRO A 3 17.06 -0.78 51.24
N ARG A 4 16.01 -0.90 50.43
CA ARG A 4 15.36 -2.17 50.08
C ARG A 4 16.28 -3.01 49.19
N PRO A 5 16.29 -4.35 49.30
CA PRO A 5 17.00 -5.19 48.35
C PRO A 5 16.23 -5.23 47.03
N HIS A 6 16.91 -4.98 45.91
CA HIS A 6 16.41 -5.29 44.58
C HIS A 6 16.46 -6.80 44.40
N ALA A 7 15.29 -7.44 44.42
CA ALA A 7 15.16 -8.83 44.00
C ALA A 7 15.45 -8.92 42.50
N SER A 8 16.65 -9.41 42.17
CA SER A 8 16.98 -9.88 40.84
C SER A 8 16.13 -11.12 40.53
N SER A 9 15.10 -10.94 39.72
CA SER A 9 14.36 -12.05 39.13
C SER A 9 15.24 -12.75 38.09
N SER A 10 16.09 -13.67 38.55
CA SER A 10 16.73 -14.65 37.68
C SER A 10 15.63 -15.49 37.04
N SER A 11 15.28 -15.15 35.80
CA SER A 11 14.45 -15.97 34.94
C SER A 11 15.13 -17.32 34.74
N PRO A 12 14.41 -18.45 34.82
CA PRO A 12 15.02 -19.76 34.62
C PRO A 12 15.49 -19.84 33.18
N ALA A 13 16.78 -20.10 32.98
CA ALA A 13 17.34 -20.46 31.70
C ALA A 13 16.78 -21.83 31.31
N SER A 14 15.64 -21.84 30.61
CA SER A 14 15.11 -23.04 29.97
C SER A 14 16.15 -23.55 28.98
N SER A 15 16.74 -24.71 29.28
CA SER A 15 17.71 -25.40 28.45
C SER A 15 17.04 -25.93 27.18
N GLU A 16 16.81 -25.05 26.22
CA GLU A 16 16.29 -25.43 24.90
C GLU A 16 17.36 -26.24 24.15
N ASP A 17 16.99 -27.43 23.69
CA ASP A 17 17.85 -28.31 22.88
C ASP A 17 18.47 -27.53 21.69
N PRO A 18 19.80 -27.53 21.51
CA PRO A 18 20.48 -26.89 20.39
C PRO A 18 19.88 -27.22 19.01
N GLN A 19 19.28 -28.40 18.83
CA GLN A 19 18.60 -28.78 17.58
C GLN A 19 17.29 -28.00 17.37
N THR A 20 16.51 -27.79 18.44
CA THR A 20 15.27 -27.01 18.42
C THR A 20 15.56 -25.54 18.11
N GLN A 21 16.63 -24.99 18.68
CA GLN A 21 17.07 -23.62 18.40
C GLN A 21 17.49 -23.43 16.93
N LYS A 22 18.23 -24.39 16.35
CA LYS A 22 18.61 -24.38 14.92
C LYS A 22 17.38 -24.41 14.01
N LYS A 23 16.39 -25.27 14.31
CA LYS A 23 15.13 -25.36 13.56
C LYS A 23 14.33 -24.05 13.64
N HIS A 24 14.27 -23.42 14.83
CA HIS A 24 13.63 -22.12 15.00
C HIS A 24 14.32 -21.02 14.20
N HIS A 25 15.66 -20.96 14.25
CA HIS A 25 16.45 -20.04 13.45
C HIS A 25 16.17 -20.21 11.94
N LEU A 26 16.18 -21.45 11.43
CA LEU A 26 15.90 -21.74 10.02
C LEU A 26 14.50 -21.29 9.60
N ARG A 27 13.48 -21.52 10.44
CA ARG A 27 12.11 -21.05 10.18
C ARG A 27 12.05 -19.52 10.06
N ARG A 28 12.75 -18.81 10.95
CA ARG A 28 12.85 -17.34 10.93
C ARG A 28 13.55 -16.84 9.67
N VAL A 29 14.66 -17.45 9.27
CA VAL A 29 15.37 -17.11 8.03
C VAL A 29 14.48 -17.32 6.81
N LYS A 30 13.77 -18.45 6.73
CA LYS A 30 12.82 -18.74 5.64
C LYS A 30 11.68 -17.72 5.61
N ALA A 31 11.17 -17.30 6.76
CA ALA A 31 10.14 -16.26 6.86
C ALA A 31 10.64 -14.89 6.38
N ASN A 32 11.83 -14.47 6.82
CA ASN A 32 12.43 -13.21 6.40
C ASN A 32 12.72 -13.17 4.89
N CYS A 33 13.14 -14.31 4.31
CA CYS A 33 13.31 -14.43 2.86
C CYS A 33 11.99 -14.22 2.11
N ARG A 34 10.89 -14.82 2.59
CA ARG A 34 9.56 -14.61 1.98
C ARG A 34 9.11 -13.16 2.06
N GLU A 35 9.26 -12.49 3.21
CA GLU A 35 8.85 -11.09 3.33
C GLU A 35 9.72 -10.17 2.46
N ARG A 36 11.02 -10.45 2.35
CA ARG A 36 11.89 -9.72 1.42
C ARG A 36 11.39 -9.85 -0.02
N ASN A 37 11.05 -11.06 -0.46
CA ASN A 37 10.51 -11.30 -1.81
C ASN A 37 9.17 -10.57 -2.02
N ARG A 38 8.28 -10.59 -1.02
CA ARG A 38 7.02 -9.84 -1.07
C ARG A 38 7.27 -8.34 -1.23
N MET A 39 8.21 -7.79 -0.46
CA MET A 39 8.61 -6.38 -0.54
C MET A 39 9.28 -6.02 -1.87
N HIS A 40 10.07 -6.92 -2.46
CA HIS A 40 10.60 -6.74 -3.81
C HIS A 40 9.47 -6.63 -4.86
N GLY A 41 8.46 -7.50 -4.79
CA GLY A 41 7.28 -7.42 -5.65
C GLY A 41 6.53 -6.10 -5.52
N LEU A 42 6.30 -5.63 -4.28
CA LEU A 42 5.66 -4.34 -4.02
C LEU A 42 6.47 -3.16 -4.60
N ASN A 43 7.79 -3.15 -4.34
CA ASN A 43 8.65 -2.07 -4.84
C ASN A 43 8.73 -2.08 -6.37
N HIS A 44 8.72 -3.25 -6.99
CA HIS A 44 8.64 -3.37 -8.45
C HIS A 44 7.34 -2.79 -9.01
N ALA A 45 6.19 -3.13 -8.42
CA ALA A 45 4.90 -2.55 -8.82
C ALA A 45 4.87 -1.02 -8.66
N LEU A 46 5.49 -0.48 -7.60
CA LEU A 46 5.62 0.96 -7.41
C LEU A 46 6.53 1.60 -8.48
N ASP A 47 7.61 0.94 -8.89
CA ASP A 47 8.46 1.41 -9.99
C ASP A 47 7.71 1.39 -11.33
N VAL A 48 6.86 0.39 -11.59
CA VAL A 48 5.97 0.39 -12.75
C VAL A 48 4.99 1.56 -12.69
N LEU A 49 4.41 1.86 -11.52
CA LEU A 49 3.54 3.03 -11.34
C LEU A 49 4.28 4.35 -11.65
N ARG A 50 5.55 4.49 -11.25
CA ARG A 50 6.37 5.68 -11.57
C ARG A 50 6.51 5.91 -13.07
N GLN A 51 6.48 4.85 -13.88
CA GLN A 51 6.56 4.95 -15.34
C GLN A 51 5.23 5.40 -15.98
N LYS A 52 4.11 5.27 -15.25
CA LYS A 52 2.76 5.61 -15.74
C LYS A 52 2.30 7.00 -15.34
N VAL A 53 2.89 7.60 -14.31
CA VAL A 53 2.56 8.97 -13.88
C VAL A 53 3.33 10.03 -14.69
N PRO A 54 2.75 11.21 -14.91
CA PRO A 54 3.30 12.25 -15.79
C PRO A 54 4.42 13.07 -15.13
N LEU A 55 5.48 12.39 -14.66
CA LEU A 55 6.72 12.98 -14.13
C LEU A 55 7.89 11.99 -14.21
N THR A 56 8.02 11.27 -15.32
CA THR A 56 9.14 10.33 -15.51
C THR A 56 10.45 11.10 -15.64
N THR A 57 11.12 11.37 -14.51
CA THR A 57 12.48 11.91 -14.55
C THR A 57 13.48 10.77 -14.67
N GLN A 58 14.44 10.91 -15.57
CA GLN A 58 15.46 9.88 -15.79
C GLN A 58 16.43 9.76 -14.60
N HIS A 59 16.61 10.84 -13.83
CA HIS A 59 17.64 10.92 -12.79
C HIS A 59 17.10 10.97 -11.36
N GLN A 60 15.78 11.13 -11.13
CA GLN A 60 15.22 11.26 -9.78
C GLN A 60 13.93 10.45 -9.60
N LYS A 61 13.99 9.45 -8.71
CA LYS A 61 12.80 8.71 -8.29
C LYS A 61 12.01 9.52 -7.27
N LEU A 62 10.71 9.70 -7.52
CA LEU A 62 9.78 10.23 -6.52
C LEU A 62 9.72 9.29 -5.31
N SER A 63 9.53 9.87 -4.12
CA SER A 63 9.29 9.09 -2.91
C SER A 63 8.00 8.24 -3.02
N LYS A 64 7.82 7.26 -2.13
CA LYS A 64 6.62 6.40 -2.15
C LYS A 64 5.33 7.23 -2.05
N ILE A 65 5.31 8.18 -1.12
CA ILE A 65 4.16 9.06 -0.89
C ILE A 65 3.90 10.00 -2.07
N GLU A 66 4.94 10.60 -2.65
CA GLU A 66 4.77 11.49 -3.80
C GLU A 66 4.29 10.74 -5.04
N THR A 67 4.79 9.52 -5.26
CA THR A 67 4.32 8.66 -6.36
C THR A 67 2.82 8.37 -6.23
N LEU A 68 2.36 8.02 -5.03
CA LEU A 68 0.94 7.71 -4.77
C LEU A 68 0.05 8.95 -4.89
N ARG A 69 0.51 10.11 -4.37
CA ARG A 69 -0.23 11.38 -4.49
C ARG A 69 -0.35 11.82 -5.95
N LEU A 70 0.76 11.80 -6.69
CA LEU A 70 0.76 12.16 -8.10
C LEU A 70 -0.11 11.22 -8.93
N ALA A 71 -0.11 9.92 -8.64
CA ALA A 71 -0.99 8.96 -9.32
C ALA A 71 -2.47 9.28 -9.11
N ARG A 72 -2.88 9.62 -7.89
CA ARG A 72 -4.24 10.09 -7.59
C ARG A 72 -4.58 11.34 -8.39
N ASN A 73 -3.74 12.37 -8.29
CA ASN A 73 -3.95 13.63 -9.00
C ASN A 73 -4.04 13.43 -10.52
N TYR A 74 -3.26 12.49 -11.07
CA TYR A 74 -3.31 12.18 -12.49
C TYR A 74 -4.64 11.51 -12.89
N ILE A 75 -5.14 10.57 -12.08
CA ILE A 75 -6.48 10.00 -12.29
C ILE A 75 -7.54 11.10 -12.27
N ASP A 76 -7.49 12.03 -11.32
CA ASP A 76 -8.44 13.14 -11.22
C ASP A 76 -8.38 14.06 -12.45
N ALA A 77 -7.18 14.37 -12.94
CA ALA A 77 -6.99 15.15 -14.16
C ALA A 77 -7.60 14.45 -15.39
N LEU A 78 -7.36 13.15 -15.55
CA LEU A 78 -7.93 12.36 -16.64
C LEU A 78 -9.46 12.29 -16.55
N ASN A 79 -10.02 12.13 -15.35
CA ASN A 79 -11.48 12.13 -15.14
C ASN A 79 -12.10 13.47 -15.53
N LEU A 80 -11.45 14.59 -15.20
CA LEU A 80 -11.91 15.93 -15.59
C LEU A 80 -11.88 16.11 -17.12
N MET A 81 -10.82 15.64 -17.78
CA MET A 81 -10.69 15.66 -19.23
C MET A 81 -11.80 14.86 -19.92
N LEU A 82 -12.06 13.65 -19.43
CA LEU A 82 -13.11 12.78 -19.97
C LEU A 82 -14.51 13.36 -19.75
N SER A 83 -14.75 13.98 -18.59
CA SER A 83 -16.06 14.54 -18.24
C SER A 83 -16.37 15.86 -18.96
N SER A 84 -15.37 16.73 -19.10
CA SER A 84 -15.53 18.04 -19.76
C SER A 84 -15.38 17.98 -21.27
N GLY A 85 -14.77 16.92 -21.81
CA GLY A 85 -14.40 16.80 -23.22
C GLY A 85 -13.35 17.81 -23.68
N LYS A 86 -12.68 18.50 -22.75
CA LYS A 86 -11.70 19.56 -23.02
C LYS A 86 -10.33 19.18 -22.48
N GLN A 87 -9.29 19.61 -23.19
CA GLN A 87 -7.91 19.49 -22.72
C GLN A 87 -7.62 20.66 -21.76
N PRO A 88 -7.16 20.40 -20.52
CA PRO A 88 -6.79 21.45 -19.59
C PRO A 88 -5.59 22.24 -20.11
N SER A 89 -5.55 23.52 -19.80
CA SER A 89 -4.36 24.33 -20.09
C SER A 89 -3.13 23.80 -19.34
N ASN A 90 -1.91 24.09 -19.81
CA ASN A 90 -0.69 23.65 -19.13
C ASN A 90 -0.64 24.09 -17.65
N LEU A 91 -1.15 25.29 -17.36
CA LEU A 91 -1.24 25.84 -16.00
C LEU A 91 -2.22 25.04 -15.14
N GLU A 92 -3.41 24.76 -15.66
CA GLU A 92 -4.46 24.00 -14.98
C GLU A 92 -4.02 22.56 -14.72
N TYR A 93 -3.44 21.91 -15.71
CA TYR A 93 -2.92 20.54 -15.58
C TYR A 93 -1.78 20.48 -14.54
N ALA A 94 -0.83 21.42 -14.59
CA ALA A 94 0.23 21.51 -13.59
C ALA A 94 -0.31 21.77 -12.18
N HIS A 95 -1.39 22.54 -12.04
CA HIS A 95 -2.03 22.80 -10.75
C HIS A 95 -2.66 21.54 -10.17
N ILE A 96 -3.43 20.81 -10.97
CA ILE A 96 -4.06 19.54 -10.56
C ILE A 96 -2.98 18.53 -10.13
N LEU A 97 -1.94 18.35 -10.96
CA LEU A 97 -0.87 17.39 -10.68
C LEU A 97 -0.05 17.73 -9.43
N SER A 98 0.18 19.01 -9.16
CA SER A 98 1.03 19.45 -8.05
C SER A 98 0.36 19.38 -6.67
N ASN A 99 -0.96 19.14 -6.60
CA ASN A 99 -1.70 19.18 -5.34
C ASN A 99 -1.12 18.22 -4.27
N GLY A 100 -0.78 18.77 -3.09
CA GLY A 100 -0.24 18.00 -1.97
C GLY A 100 1.17 17.41 -2.18
N LEU A 101 1.89 17.81 -3.22
CA LEU A 101 3.28 17.41 -3.44
C LEU A 101 4.27 18.34 -2.72
N SER A 102 5.52 17.91 -2.59
CA SER A 102 6.58 18.75 -2.03
C SER A 102 6.87 19.93 -2.95
N GLN A 103 7.42 21.02 -2.39
CA GLN A 103 7.81 22.19 -3.17
C GLN A 103 8.80 21.83 -4.29
N THR A 104 9.74 20.91 -4.02
CA THR A 104 10.71 20.42 -5.00
C THR A 104 10.01 19.74 -6.18
N THR A 105 9.04 18.87 -5.91
CA THR A 105 8.28 18.19 -6.96
C THR A 105 7.36 19.15 -7.71
N THR A 106 6.74 20.11 -7.03
CA THR A 106 5.93 21.16 -7.67
C THR A 106 6.78 21.99 -8.63
N ASN A 107 7.99 22.38 -8.22
CA ASN A 107 8.92 23.11 -9.09
C ASN A 107 9.31 22.29 -10.33
N LEU A 108 9.54 20.99 -10.17
CA LEU A 108 9.83 20.09 -11.29
C LEU A 108 8.65 20.01 -12.29
N ILE A 109 7.41 19.87 -11.80
CA ILE A 109 6.21 19.92 -12.66
C ILE A 109 6.15 21.25 -13.41
N ALA A 110 6.37 22.36 -12.70
CA ALA A 110 6.34 23.70 -13.28
C ALA A 110 7.35 23.82 -14.44
N SER A 111 8.58 23.35 -14.24
CA SER A 111 9.61 23.33 -15.27
C SER A 111 9.23 22.46 -16.47
N LEU A 112 8.69 21.26 -16.24
CA LEU A 112 8.29 20.35 -17.33
C LEU A 112 7.12 20.89 -18.16
N MET A 113 6.20 21.62 -17.53
CA MET A 113 5.02 22.19 -18.17
C MET A 113 5.26 23.61 -18.72
N HIS A 114 6.48 24.15 -18.58
CA HIS A 114 6.85 25.53 -18.91
C HIS A 114 5.96 26.59 -18.24
N VAL A 115 5.56 26.34 -16.99
CA VAL A 115 4.72 27.23 -16.19
C VAL A 115 5.55 27.89 -15.09
N GLN A 116 5.27 29.16 -14.79
CA GLN A 116 5.93 29.86 -13.68
C GLN A 116 5.49 29.25 -12.34
N PRO A 117 6.43 28.73 -11.51
CA PRO A 117 6.09 28.02 -10.27
C PRO A 117 5.36 28.91 -9.26
N ARG A 118 5.55 30.24 -9.32
CA ARG A 118 4.81 31.19 -8.49
C ARG A 118 3.30 31.13 -8.69
N LEU A 119 2.84 30.92 -9.92
CA LEU A 119 1.40 30.83 -10.22
C LEU A 119 0.79 29.55 -9.62
N LEU A 120 1.54 28.44 -9.61
CA LEU A 120 1.10 27.19 -9.02
C LEU A 120 0.98 27.26 -7.50
N ILE A 121 1.96 27.87 -6.83
CA ILE A 121 1.95 28.04 -5.37
C ILE A 121 0.78 28.92 -4.92
N LEU A 122 0.47 29.98 -5.67
CA LEU A 122 -0.66 30.86 -5.38
C LEU A 122 -1.99 30.11 -5.53
N ALA A 123 -2.14 29.32 -6.60
CA ALA A 123 -3.33 28.49 -6.81
C ALA A 123 -3.50 27.42 -5.71
N GLN A 124 -2.41 26.78 -5.26
CA GLN A 124 -2.45 25.81 -4.15
C GLN A 124 -2.88 26.43 -2.82
N ARG A 125 -2.53 27.70 -2.60
CA ARG A 125 -2.92 28.43 -1.39
C ARG A 125 -4.40 28.82 -1.39
N GLN A 126 -5.01 28.98 -2.56
CA GLN A 126 -6.42 29.31 -2.73
C GLN A 126 -7.33 28.08 -2.70
N GLY A 127 -6.87 26.92 -3.18
CA GLY A 127 -7.65 25.67 -3.23
C GLY A 127 -7.84 24.94 -1.88
N ARG A 128 -7.35 25.48 -0.75
CA ARG A 128 -7.43 24.80 0.55
C ARG A 128 -8.78 24.92 1.27
N LEU A 129 -9.79 25.54 0.67
CA LEU A 129 -11.10 25.75 1.29
C LEU A 129 -12.19 24.79 0.79
N LEU A 130 -12.05 24.16 -0.39
CA LEU A 130 -13.14 23.39 -1.01
C LEU A 130 -12.62 22.08 -1.64
N ASP A 131 -12.31 21.07 -0.81
CA ASP A 131 -12.57 19.65 -1.11
C ASP A 131 -12.03 18.80 0.05
N ALA A 132 -12.81 18.73 1.13
CA ALA A 132 -12.80 17.50 1.89
C ALA A 132 -13.61 16.49 1.07
N PRO A 133 -13.07 15.32 0.70
CA PRO A 133 -13.91 14.27 0.16
C PRO A 133 -14.93 13.95 1.24
N GLN A 134 -16.20 14.27 0.96
CA GLN A 134 -17.31 13.84 1.79
C GLN A 134 -17.25 12.32 1.81
N ILE A 135 -16.80 11.75 2.92
CA ILE A 135 -17.01 10.32 3.17
C ILE A 135 -18.54 10.21 3.18
N PRO A 136 -19.16 9.44 2.27
CA PRO A 136 -20.59 9.22 2.36
C PRO A 136 -20.86 8.64 3.74
N ASP A 137 -21.67 9.37 4.51
CA ASP A 137 -22.19 8.95 5.81
C ASP A 137 -22.94 7.64 5.58
N PHE A 138 -22.26 6.52 5.80
CA PHE A 138 -22.90 5.21 5.91
C PHE A 138 -23.69 5.25 7.20
N GLY A 139 -24.90 5.78 7.09
CA GLY A 139 -25.88 5.88 8.15
C GLY A 139 -25.87 4.60 8.97
N ALA A 140 -25.85 4.81 10.28
CA ALA A 140 -25.85 3.80 11.33
C ALA A 140 -26.49 2.48 10.87
N LEU A 141 -25.68 1.41 10.88
CA LEU A 141 -26.18 0.05 10.75
C LEU A 141 -27.35 -0.15 11.73
N PRO A 142 -28.52 -0.61 11.26
CA PRO A 142 -29.59 -0.97 12.16
C PRO A 142 -29.11 -2.12 13.05
N SER A 143 -29.26 -1.90 14.36
CA SER A 143 -29.03 -2.85 15.43
C SER A 143 -29.59 -4.23 15.05
N THR A 144 -28.75 -5.26 15.16
CA THR A 144 -29.12 -6.66 14.91
C THR A 144 -30.37 -7.04 15.73
N PRO A 145 -31.45 -7.53 15.11
CA PRO A 145 -32.44 -8.31 15.84
C PRO A 145 -31.96 -9.76 15.92
N SER A 146 -31.82 -10.21 17.17
CA SER A 146 -32.12 -11.54 17.72
C SER A 146 -31.99 -12.78 16.83
N ALA A 147 -31.24 -13.74 17.36
CA ALA A 147 -31.05 -15.12 16.94
C ALA A 147 -32.30 -15.80 16.36
N HIS A 148 -32.19 -16.28 15.12
CA HIS A 148 -32.96 -17.43 14.66
C HIS A 148 -32.10 -18.36 13.80
N ALA A 149 -32.17 -19.63 14.18
CA ALA A 149 -31.58 -20.85 13.65
C ALA A 149 -31.15 -20.88 12.18
N TYR A 150 -29.91 -21.29 11.93
CA TYR A 150 -29.52 -21.95 10.69
C TYR A 150 -29.83 -23.44 10.80
N PRO A 151 -30.56 -24.05 9.84
CA PRO A 151 -30.66 -25.49 9.76
C PRO A 151 -29.34 -26.05 9.20
N ALA A 152 -28.73 -26.94 9.96
CA ALA A 152 -27.64 -27.79 9.50
C ALA A 152 -28.26 -28.86 8.59
N ASP A 153 -28.09 -28.76 7.27
CA ASP A 153 -28.17 -29.90 6.34
C ASP A 153 -27.80 -29.44 4.92
N CYS A 154 -26.50 -29.34 4.66
CA CYS A 154 -25.94 -29.44 3.31
C CYS A 154 -24.67 -30.30 3.41
N PHE A 155 -24.85 -31.62 3.39
CA PHE A 155 -23.78 -32.57 3.16
C PHE A 155 -23.12 -32.27 1.82
N TYR A 156 -21.92 -31.68 1.85
CA TYR A 156 -21.05 -31.58 0.68
C TYR A 156 -20.35 -32.93 0.49
N THR A 157 -20.87 -33.77 -0.41
CA THR A 157 -20.16 -34.97 -0.90
C THR A 157 -19.07 -34.51 -1.87
N GLY A 158 -17.84 -34.33 -1.37
CA GLY A 158 -16.67 -34.09 -2.22
C GLY A 158 -16.22 -35.37 -2.94
N PRO A 159 -15.63 -35.28 -4.14
CA PRO A 159 -15.06 -36.43 -4.83
C PRO A 159 -13.72 -36.87 -4.19
N THR A 160 -13.49 -38.18 -4.17
CA THR A 160 -12.34 -38.89 -3.57
C THR A 160 -10.99 -38.52 -4.20
N PRO A 161 -9.86 -38.64 -3.46
CA PRO A 161 -8.52 -38.41 -3.99
C PRO A 161 -8.10 -39.52 -4.96
N MET A 162 -7.56 -39.13 -6.12
CA MET A 162 -6.94 -40.04 -7.07
C MET A 162 -5.70 -40.70 -6.47
N ASP A 163 -5.69 -42.02 -6.52
CA ASP A 163 -4.63 -42.93 -6.14
C ASP A 163 -3.44 -42.80 -7.12
N VAL A 164 -2.25 -42.45 -6.63
CA VAL A 164 -1.05 -42.36 -7.48
C VAL A 164 -0.37 -43.71 -7.46
N GLY A 165 -0.78 -44.58 -8.39
CA GLY A 165 -0.16 -45.86 -8.65
C GLY A 165 1.32 -45.70 -9.04
N TYR A 166 2.19 -46.31 -8.26
CA TYR A 166 3.59 -46.58 -8.57
C TYR A 166 3.62 -47.67 -9.65
N ASP A 167 4.05 -47.32 -10.87
CA ASP A 167 4.34 -48.33 -11.89
C ASP A 167 5.86 -48.40 -12.14
N SER A 168 6.36 -49.60 -11.95
CA SER A 168 7.75 -50.01 -12.01
C SER A 168 7.87 -50.90 -13.21
N HIS A 169 8.52 -50.44 -14.29
CA HIS A 169 8.92 -51.34 -15.36
C HIS A 169 10.31 -50.99 -15.89
N HIS A 170 11.19 -51.99 -15.74
CA HIS A 170 12.38 -52.29 -16.54
C HIS A 170 12.27 -51.85 -18.00
N VAL A 171 13.37 -51.31 -18.55
CA VAL A 171 14.32 -52.02 -19.44
C VAL A 171 15.69 -51.34 -19.32
#